data_AF-A0A0J6CI11-F1
#
_entry.id   AF-A0A0J6CI11-F1
#
_cell.length_a   1.000
_cell.length_b   1.000
_cell.length_c   1.000
_cell.angle_alpha   90.00
_cell.angle_beta   90.00
_cell.angle_gamma   90.00
#
_symmetry.space_group_name_H-M   'P 1'
#
loop_
_entity.id
_entity.type
_entity.pdbx_description
1 polymer ?
#
loop_
_entity_poly.entity_id
_entity_poly.type
_entity_poly.pdbx_seq_one_letter_code
_entity_poly.pdbx_strand_id
1 'polypeptide(L)'
;MKKNYYLSILVLIGTVLFSCQSIFDEESKVSNNPQDYIGQLHNEGMDYILDEITQLPKTKSGIRPVDISYIKQATISFMKKKELLNNKITKSTDNYNLPDSINFSDVTMTNIQKDYLIRLIDILSVPKEADFKKITNNIIEFENEILQNEAISDNESFPILCGCSVARYSAIYWTENLEKWKVEIIGIKNSQQKIITTKSGDPEEGFWDGVWDIAKEDAIGAALGALGGAGIGGVGAVPGAIGGGCIASGTEAAHKIF
;
A
#
# COMPACT_ATOMS: atom_id res chain seq x y z
N MET A 1 55.50 21.21 16.68
CA MET A 1 54.90 20.61 15.47
C MET A 1 53.86 19.51 15.74
N LYS A 2 54.02 18.61 16.72
CA LYS A 2 53.06 17.51 16.95
C LYS A 2 51.65 17.95 17.40
N LYS A 3 51.52 19.04 18.17
CA LYS A 3 50.24 19.50 18.75
C LYS A 3 49.21 19.97 17.70
N ASN A 4 49.67 20.54 16.59
CA ASN A 4 48.78 21.04 15.52
C ASN A 4 48.23 19.89 14.66
N TYR A 5 48.98 18.78 14.49
CA TYR A 5 48.51 17.61 13.76
C TYR A 5 47.34 16.89 14.46
N TYR A 6 47.38 16.76 15.79
CA TYR A 6 46.28 16.15 16.54
C TYR A 6 45.00 17.00 16.47
N LEU A 7 45.12 18.32 16.47
CA LEU A 7 43.97 19.22 16.34
C LEU A 7 43.35 19.12 14.94
N SER A 8 44.16 19.08 13.88
CA SER A 8 43.68 18.89 12.50
C SER A 8 43.02 17.53 12.29
N ILE A 9 43.56 16.47 12.89
CA ILE A 9 42.97 15.11 12.82
C ILE A 9 41.63 15.05 13.59
N LEU A 10 41.55 15.68 14.76
CA LEU A 10 40.30 15.75 15.54
C LEU A 10 39.21 16.56 14.84
N VAL A 11 39.56 17.67 14.18
CA VAL A 11 38.62 18.45 13.36
C VAL A 11 38.13 17.63 12.16
N LEU A 12 39.03 16.92 11.47
CA LEU A 12 38.69 16.08 10.33
C LEU A 12 37.74 14.93 10.74
N ILE A 13 38.04 14.24 11.85
CA ILE A 13 37.16 13.19 12.41
C ILE A 13 35.82 13.79 12.84
N GLY A 14 35.81 14.96 13.48
CA GLY A 14 34.59 15.67 13.86
C GLY A 14 33.71 16.02 12.65
N THR A 15 34.29 16.50 11.56
CA THR A 15 33.55 16.82 10.32
C THR A 15 33.02 15.58 9.60
N VAL A 16 33.76 14.47 9.64
CA VAL A 16 33.31 13.19 9.05
C VAL A 16 32.17 12.60 9.89
N LEU A 17 32.25 12.67 11.22
CA LEU A 17 31.18 12.19 12.10
C LEU A 17 29.91 13.04 11.99
N PHE A 18 30.02 14.37 11.93
CA PHE A 18 28.86 15.26 11.71
C PHE A 18 28.24 15.08 10.32
N SER A 19 29.07 14.90 9.28
CA SER A 19 28.59 14.65 7.92
C SER A 19 27.97 13.25 7.76
N CYS A 20 28.41 12.26 8.54
CA CYS A 20 27.75 10.96 8.60
C CYS A 20 26.40 11.07 9.31
N GLN A 21 26.28 11.85 10.38
CA GLN A 21 25.02 11.98 11.12
C GLN A 21 23.93 12.68 10.29
N SER A 22 24.28 13.71 9.51
CA SER A 22 23.34 14.38 8.61
C SER A 22 22.85 13.52 7.44
N ILE A 23 23.50 12.38 7.14
CA ILE A 23 23.08 11.43 6.10
C ILE A 23 22.07 10.41 6.64
N PHE A 24 21.98 10.22 7.98
CA PHE A 24 21.09 9.24 8.61
C PHE A 24 19.87 9.84 9.33
N ASP A 25 19.79 11.16 9.44
CA ASP A 25 18.73 11.87 10.18
C ASP A 25 17.74 12.60 9.25
N GLU A 26 17.29 11.99 8.15
CA GLU A 26 16.14 12.55 7.43
C GLU A 26 14.89 12.33 8.31
N GLU A 27 14.37 13.36 8.97
CA GLU A 27 13.25 13.23 9.91
C GLU A 27 11.99 12.66 9.21
N SER A 28 11.19 11.85 9.91
CA SER A 28 9.92 11.35 9.37
C SER A 28 8.95 12.52 9.21
N LYS A 29 8.46 12.74 7.99
CA LYS A 29 7.47 13.79 7.75
C LYS A 29 6.10 13.37 8.30
N VAL A 30 5.30 14.36 8.68
CA VAL A 30 3.91 14.16 9.10
C VAL A 30 3.00 14.39 7.90
N SER A 31 2.11 13.44 7.62
CA SER A 31 1.10 13.62 6.58
C SER A 31 -0.02 14.54 7.04
N ASN A 32 -0.44 15.44 6.15
CA ASN A 32 -1.63 16.27 6.32
C ASN A 32 -2.81 15.77 5.47
N ASN A 33 -2.70 14.57 4.90
CA ASN A 33 -3.71 14.02 4.01
C ASN A 33 -5.01 13.72 4.78
N PRO A 34 -6.12 14.40 4.45
CA PRO A 34 -7.40 14.20 5.15
C PRO A 34 -7.97 12.78 4.97
N GLN A 35 -7.45 12.01 4.01
CA GLN A 35 -7.93 10.68 3.67
C GLN A 35 -7.10 9.55 4.31
N ASP A 36 -6.24 9.87 5.28
CA ASP A 36 -5.36 8.90 5.95
C ASP A 36 -6.06 7.69 6.56
N TYR A 37 -7.30 7.87 7.00
CA TYR A 37 -8.12 6.79 7.54
C TYR A 37 -8.44 5.70 6.50
N ILE A 38 -8.38 6.00 5.20
CA ILE A 38 -8.64 5.03 4.14
C ILE A 38 -7.53 3.98 4.08
N GLY A 39 -6.26 4.37 4.24
CA GLY A 39 -5.14 3.45 4.36
C GLY A 39 -5.22 2.55 5.60
N GLN A 40 -5.73 3.09 6.72
CA GLN A 40 -5.98 2.29 7.92
C GLN A 40 -7.07 1.23 7.67
N LEU A 41 -8.20 1.64 7.10
CA LEU A 41 -9.30 0.73 6.77
C LEU A 41 -8.92 -0.30 5.70
N HIS A 42 -8.05 0.08 4.75
CA HIS A 42 -7.45 -0.86 3.81
C HIS A 42 -6.71 -1.99 4.55
N ASN A 43 -5.79 -1.65 5.45
CA ASN A 43 -5.02 -2.65 6.20
C ASN A 43 -5.90 -3.53 7.08
N GLU A 44 -6.91 -2.94 7.75
CA GLU A 44 -7.91 -3.73 8.48
C GLU A 44 -8.70 -4.68 7.58
N GLY A 45 -8.96 -4.26 6.34
CA GLY A 45 -9.57 -5.10 5.31
C GLY A 45 -8.67 -6.25 4.90
N MET A 46 -7.37 -6.00 4.77
CA MET A 46 -6.38 -7.02 4.46
C MET A 46 -6.23 -8.06 5.56
N ASP A 47 -6.22 -7.64 6.83
CA ASP A 47 -6.27 -8.56 7.97
C ASP A 47 -7.54 -9.42 7.93
N TYR A 48 -8.69 -8.80 7.67
CA TYR A 48 -9.97 -9.52 7.54
C TYR A 48 -9.92 -10.55 6.41
N ILE A 49 -9.38 -10.20 5.24
CA ILE A 49 -9.28 -11.10 4.09
C ILE A 49 -8.35 -12.28 4.41
N LEU A 50 -7.21 -12.03 5.06
CA LEU A 50 -6.34 -13.10 5.50
C LEU A 50 -7.05 -14.03 6.47
N ASP A 51 -7.75 -13.49 7.46
CA ASP A 51 -8.51 -14.27 8.44
C ASP A 51 -9.55 -15.17 7.76
N GLU A 52 -10.29 -14.67 6.76
CA GLU A 52 -11.21 -15.47 5.94
C GLU A 52 -10.47 -16.58 5.18
N ILE A 53 -9.35 -16.26 4.51
CA ILE A 53 -8.52 -17.23 3.80
C ILE A 53 -8.06 -18.35 4.74
N THR A 54 -7.69 -18.05 5.98
CA THR A 54 -7.24 -19.06 6.94
C THR A 54 -8.34 -20.05 7.35
N GLN A 55 -9.62 -19.74 7.11
CA GLN A 55 -10.74 -20.65 7.31
C GLN A 55 -10.94 -21.65 6.16
N LEU A 56 -10.32 -21.41 5.00
CA LEU A 56 -10.45 -22.30 3.85
C LEU A 56 -9.77 -23.66 4.10
N PRO A 57 -10.38 -24.78 3.66
CA PRO A 57 -9.76 -26.09 3.79
C PRO A 57 -8.45 -26.13 2.98
N LYS A 58 -7.41 -26.73 3.58
CA LYS A 58 -6.16 -27.01 2.88
C LYS A 58 -6.34 -28.18 1.91
N THR A 59 -5.74 -28.06 0.73
CA THR A 59 -5.60 -29.17 -0.22
C THR A 59 -4.67 -30.25 0.34
N LYS A 60 -4.56 -31.40 -0.35
CA LYS A 60 -3.64 -32.49 0.06
C LYS A 60 -2.18 -32.05 0.11
N SER A 61 -1.78 -31.04 -0.67
CA SER A 61 -0.44 -30.45 -0.63
C SER A 61 -0.26 -29.40 0.47
N GLY A 62 -1.29 -29.10 1.27
CA GLY A 62 -1.24 -28.10 2.34
C GLY A 62 -1.57 -26.67 1.92
N ILE A 63 -1.84 -26.45 0.63
CA ILE A 63 -2.14 -25.14 0.03
C ILE A 63 -3.62 -24.81 0.22
N ARG A 64 -3.95 -23.55 0.55
CA ARG A 64 -5.31 -23.01 0.51
C ARG A 64 -5.61 -22.48 -0.90
N PRO A 65 -6.67 -22.95 -1.57
CA PRO A 65 -7.02 -22.48 -2.90
C PRO A 65 -7.68 -21.10 -2.78
N VAL A 66 -6.87 -20.05 -2.89
CA VAL A 66 -7.36 -18.67 -2.93
C VAL A 66 -7.59 -18.29 -4.39
N ASP A 67 -8.80 -17.83 -4.69
CA ASP A 67 -9.10 -17.20 -5.98
C ASP A 67 -9.59 -15.76 -5.77
N ILE A 68 -9.58 -14.99 -6.85
CA ILE A 68 -9.98 -13.56 -6.86
C ILE A 68 -11.44 -13.41 -6.39
N SER A 69 -12.31 -14.38 -6.71
CA SER A 69 -13.73 -14.32 -6.31
C SER A 69 -13.88 -14.39 -4.79
N TYR A 70 -13.03 -15.16 -4.12
CA TYR A 70 -13.01 -15.26 -2.67
C TYR A 70 -12.49 -13.98 -2.02
N ILE A 71 -11.39 -13.41 -2.54
CA ILE A 71 -10.85 -12.11 -2.07
C ILE A 71 -11.92 -11.02 -2.16
N LYS A 72 -12.67 -10.97 -3.26
CA LYS A 72 -13.80 -10.02 -3.42
C LYS A 72 -14.89 -10.23 -2.40
N GLN A 73 -15.32 -11.47 -2.19
CA GLN A 73 -16.38 -11.78 -1.22
C GLN A 73 -15.97 -11.38 0.20
N ALA A 74 -14.73 -11.70 0.59
CA ALA A 74 -14.15 -11.28 1.86
C ALA A 74 -14.09 -9.75 1.98
N THR A 75 -13.66 -9.05 0.92
CA THR A 75 -13.65 -7.58 0.86
C THR A 75 -15.05 -6.99 1.06
N ILE A 76 -16.06 -7.52 0.35
CA ILE A 76 -17.46 -7.08 0.49
C ILE A 76 -17.97 -7.35 1.91
N SER A 77 -17.66 -8.51 2.48
CA SER A 77 -18.01 -8.87 3.85
C SER A 77 -17.43 -7.88 4.85
N PHE A 78 -16.14 -7.54 4.71
CA PHE A 78 -15.47 -6.52 5.51
C PHE A 78 -16.17 -5.16 5.40
N MET A 79 -16.43 -4.69 4.18
CA MET A 79 -17.09 -3.39 3.96
C MET A 79 -18.51 -3.35 4.55
N LYS A 80 -19.26 -4.46 4.49
CA LYS A 80 -20.56 -4.60 5.17
C LYS A 80 -20.41 -4.55 6.69
N LYS A 81 -19.45 -5.29 7.25
CA LYS A 81 -19.15 -5.33 8.69
C LYS A 81 -18.77 -3.95 9.24
N LYS A 82 -18.11 -3.12 8.42
CA LYS A 82 -17.74 -1.74 8.76
C LYS A 82 -18.82 -0.70 8.44
N GLU A 83 -20.00 -1.14 8.00
CA GLU A 83 -21.12 -0.27 7.60
C GLU A 83 -20.75 0.79 6.54
N LEU A 84 -19.72 0.51 5.73
CA LEU A 84 -19.23 1.42 4.69
C LEU A 84 -20.15 1.43 3.47
N LEU A 85 -20.96 0.37 3.33
CA LEU A 85 -21.92 0.20 2.26
C LEU A 85 -23.29 0.67 2.75
N ASN A 86 -23.64 1.92 2.42
CA ASN A 86 -24.84 2.57 2.94
C ASN A 86 -26.13 2.04 2.25
N ASN A 87 -27.19 1.78 3.03
CA ASN A 87 -28.50 1.30 2.53
C ASN A 87 -29.23 2.30 1.60
N LYS A 88 -28.68 3.51 1.43
CA LYS A 88 -29.21 4.55 0.52
C LYS A 88 -28.72 4.43 -0.92
N ILE A 89 -27.84 3.47 -1.24
CA ILE A 89 -27.54 3.10 -2.62
C ILE A 89 -28.77 2.34 -3.17
N THR A 90 -29.72 3.11 -3.68
CA THR A 90 -31.01 2.63 -4.17
C THR A 90 -30.86 1.68 -5.36
N LYS A 91 -31.36 0.45 -5.19
CA LYS A 91 -31.99 -0.38 -6.24
C LYS A 91 -31.15 -0.75 -7.48
N SER A 92 -29.91 -1.20 -7.29
CA SER A 92 -29.38 -2.23 -8.18
C SER A 92 -28.63 -3.31 -7.38
N THR A 93 -29.44 -4.23 -6.85
CA THR A 93 -29.11 -5.61 -6.46
C THR A 93 -28.08 -5.82 -5.35
N ASP A 94 -28.39 -6.80 -4.50
CA ASP A 94 -27.53 -7.45 -3.51
C ASP A 94 -26.21 -8.07 -4.08
N ASN A 95 -25.84 -7.71 -5.31
CA ASN A 95 -24.60 -8.03 -6.00
C ASN A 95 -23.73 -6.76 -6.04
N TYR A 96 -22.91 -6.55 -5.01
CA TYR A 96 -21.75 -5.67 -5.11
C TYR A 96 -20.78 -6.30 -6.11
N ASN A 97 -20.96 -6.02 -7.40
CA ASN A 97 -20.05 -6.47 -8.45
C ASN A 97 -18.82 -5.56 -8.45
N LEU A 98 -17.89 -5.83 -7.53
CA LEU A 98 -16.55 -5.28 -7.64
C LEU A 98 -15.84 -5.98 -8.81
N PRO A 99 -15.12 -5.25 -9.67
CA PRO A 99 -14.46 -5.81 -10.86
C PRO A 99 -13.26 -6.70 -10.46
N ASP A 100 -12.86 -7.66 -11.32
CA ASP A 100 -11.74 -8.59 -11.06
C ASP A 100 -10.39 -7.89 -11.04
N SER A 101 -10.28 -6.79 -11.76
CA SER A 101 -9.23 -5.80 -11.68
C SER A 101 -9.83 -4.43 -11.99
N ILE A 102 -9.25 -3.35 -11.46
CA ILE A 102 -9.65 -1.99 -11.82
C ILE A 102 -8.57 -1.44 -12.76
N ASN A 103 -8.90 -1.24 -14.04
CA ASN A 103 -7.97 -0.69 -15.02
C ASN A 103 -8.29 0.78 -15.31
N PHE A 104 -7.28 1.51 -15.77
CA PHE A 104 -7.42 2.90 -16.23
C PHE A 104 -8.50 3.08 -17.31
N SER A 105 -8.76 2.07 -18.14
CA SER A 105 -9.79 2.11 -19.19
C SER A 105 -11.22 2.07 -18.63
N ASP A 106 -11.37 1.57 -17.41
CA ASP A 106 -12.67 1.20 -16.85
C ASP A 106 -13.29 2.36 -16.07
N VAL A 107 -12.54 3.46 -15.91
CA VAL A 107 -12.92 4.58 -15.06
C VAL A 107 -12.70 5.90 -15.79
N THR A 108 -13.71 6.78 -15.73
CA THR A 108 -13.56 8.14 -16.27
C THR A 108 -12.69 8.97 -15.34
N MET A 109 -11.61 9.54 -15.88
CA MET A 109 -10.62 10.28 -15.12
C MET A 109 -10.21 11.55 -15.88
N THR A 110 -10.01 12.66 -15.17
CA THR A 110 -9.50 13.90 -15.76
C THR A 110 -8.01 13.76 -16.10
N ASN A 111 -7.49 14.60 -17.00
CA ASN A 111 -6.05 14.61 -17.29
C ASN A 111 -5.23 14.94 -16.03
N ILE A 112 -5.74 15.82 -15.16
CA ILE A 112 -5.10 16.15 -13.88
C ILE A 112 -4.99 14.90 -13.01
N GLN A 113 -6.09 14.19 -12.78
CA GLN A 113 -6.09 12.95 -12.00
C GLN A 113 -5.14 11.90 -12.61
N LYS A 114 -5.10 11.79 -13.95
CA LYS A 114 -4.19 10.87 -14.64
C LYS A 114 -2.73 11.21 -14.40
N ASP A 115 -2.36 12.48 -14.55
CA ASP A 115 -0.98 12.94 -14.38
C ASP A 115 -0.51 12.73 -12.94
N TYR A 116 -1.34 13.06 -11.94
CA TYR A 116 -1.01 12.82 -10.54
C TYR A 116 -0.94 11.33 -10.19
N LEU A 117 -1.83 10.50 -10.73
CA LEU A 117 -1.75 9.05 -10.49
C LEU A 117 -0.48 8.44 -11.10
N ILE A 118 -0.08 8.87 -12.31
CA ILE A 118 1.19 8.45 -12.91
C ILE A 118 2.37 8.85 -12.03
N ARG A 119 2.37 10.08 -11.50
CA ARG A 119 3.43 10.54 -10.58
C ARG A 119 3.50 9.72 -9.29
N LEU A 120 2.36 9.32 -8.72
CA LEU A 120 2.32 8.41 -7.58
C LEU A 120 2.94 7.05 -7.92
N ILE A 121 2.60 6.50 -9.10
CA ILE A 121 3.16 5.24 -9.60
C ILE A 121 4.67 5.36 -9.78
N ASP A 122 5.16 6.49 -10.31
CA ASP A 122 6.59 6.73 -10.48
C ASP A 122 7.33 6.80 -9.13
N ILE A 123 6.71 7.39 -8.10
CA ILE A 123 7.25 7.40 -6.72
C ILE A 123 7.35 5.98 -6.14
N LEU A 124 6.41 5.09 -6.49
CA LEU A 124 6.38 3.70 -6.03
C LEU A 124 7.20 2.74 -6.92
N SER A 125 7.64 3.21 -8.10
CA SER A 125 8.46 2.43 -9.05
C SER A 125 9.94 2.52 -8.72
N VAL A 126 10.30 2.24 -7.47
CA VAL A 126 11.65 2.43 -6.93
C VAL A 126 12.47 1.14 -6.87
N PRO A 127 13.82 1.23 -6.86
CA PRO A 127 14.69 0.05 -6.80
C PRO A 127 14.56 -0.76 -5.51
N LYS A 128 15.03 -2.01 -5.56
CA LYS A 128 14.86 -3.09 -4.58
C LYS A 128 15.30 -2.79 -3.15
N GLU A 129 16.20 -1.83 -2.96
CA GLU A 129 16.72 -1.42 -1.64
C GLU A 129 16.27 -0.02 -1.22
N ALA A 130 15.21 0.50 -1.85
CA ALA A 130 14.71 1.83 -1.54
C ALA A 130 14.37 1.95 -0.05
N ASP A 131 14.97 2.96 0.59
CA ASP A 131 14.70 3.27 1.98
C ASP A 131 13.21 3.56 2.16
N PHE A 132 12.53 2.69 2.91
CA PHE A 132 11.12 2.81 3.25
C PHE A 132 10.75 4.22 3.74
N LYS A 133 11.63 4.82 4.55
CA LYS A 133 11.45 6.17 5.09
C LYS A 133 11.46 7.21 3.98
N LYS A 134 12.40 7.09 3.04
CA LYS A 134 12.53 7.99 1.89
C LYS A 134 11.29 7.93 1.00
N ILE A 135 10.78 6.74 0.71
CA ILE A 135 9.57 6.60 -0.13
C ILE A 135 8.34 7.16 0.56
N THR A 136 8.18 6.86 1.85
CA THR A 136 7.09 7.42 2.64
C THR A 136 7.16 8.95 2.69
N ASN A 137 8.36 9.52 2.87
CA ASN A 137 8.58 10.96 2.83
C ASN A 137 8.26 11.56 1.45
N ASN A 138 8.64 10.90 0.35
CA ASN A 138 8.28 11.33 -1.02
C ASN A 138 6.77 11.34 -1.24
N ILE A 139 6.04 10.33 -0.75
CA ILE A 139 4.58 10.30 -0.84
C ILE A 139 3.98 11.45 -0.02
N ILE A 140 4.50 11.73 1.18
CA ILE A 140 4.02 12.85 2.01
C ILE A 140 4.31 14.21 1.37
N GLU A 141 5.47 14.38 0.75
CA GLU A 141 5.76 15.59 -0.05
C GLU A 141 4.76 15.76 -1.19
N PHE A 142 4.46 14.66 -1.90
CA PHE A 142 3.50 14.64 -2.98
C PHE A 142 2.07 14.93 -2.52
N GLU A 143 1.64 14.38 -1.38
CA GLU A 143 0.36 14.73 -0.73
C GLU A 143 0.29 16.22 -0.42
N ASN A 144 1.34 16.79 0.18
CA ASN A 144 1.39 18.21 0.51
C ASN A 144 1.37 19.10 -0.74
N GLU A 145 2.02 18.69 -1.84
CA GLU A 145 1.94 19.39 -3.11
C GLU A 145 0.51 19.44 -3.64
N ILE A 146 -0.22 18.32 -3.60
CA ILE A 146 -1.63 18.27 -4.01
C ILE A 146 -2.48 19.21 -3.14
N LEU A 147 -2.29 19.15 -1.81
CA LEU A 147 -3.07 19.94 -0.85
C LEU A 147 -2.81 21.45 -0.93
N GLN A 148 -1.61 21.85 -1.32
CA GLN A 148 -1.24 23.26 -1.48
C GLN A 148 -1.61 23.83 -2.85
N ASN A 149 -2.02 22.97 -3.79
CA ASN A 149 -2.35 23.38 -5.14
C ASN A 149 -3.82 23.81 -5.25
N GLU A 150 -4.08 25.11 -5.06
CA GLU A 150 -5.42 25.71 -5.16
C GLU A 150 -6.10 25.55 -6.53
N ALA A 151 -5.37 25.14 -7.58
CA ALA A 151 -5.93 24.91 -8.89
C ALA A 151 -6.60 23.52 -9.03
N ILE A 152 -6.39 22.61 -8.07
CA ILE A 152 -6.97 21.26 -8.10
C ILE A 152 -8.20 21.24 -7.20
N SER A 153 -9.33 20.78 -7.76
CA SER A 153 -10.56 20.65 -6.97
C SER A 153 -10.49 19.46 -6.01
N ASP A 154 -11.28 19.49 -4.93
CA ASP A 154 -11.40 18.37 -3.98
C ASP A 154 -11.78 17.05 -4.67
N ASN A 155 -12.62 17.11 -5.70
CA ASN A 155 -13.01 15.92 -6.46
C ASN A 155 -11.85 15.34 -7.29
N GLU A 156 -10.89 16.17 -7.69
CA GLU A 156 -9.70 15.75 -8.43
C GLU A 156 -8.60 15.24 -7.50
N SER A 157 -8.39 15.90 -6.36
CA SER A 157 -7.39 15.50 -5.38
C SER A 157 -7.82 14.28 -4.57
N PHE A 158 -9.11 14.14 -4.25
CA PHE A 158 -9.62 13.09 -3.35
C PHE A 158 -9.17 11.68 -3.75
N PRO A 159 -9.36 11.19 -5.01
CA PRO A 159 -8.97 9.84 -5.36
C PRO A 159 -7.46 9.61 -5.30
N ILE A 160 -6.68 10.64 -5.64
CA ILE A 160 -5.22 10.57 -5.58
C ILE A 160 -4.75 10.52 -4.13
N LEU A 161 -5.35 11.33 -3.26
CA LEU A 161 -5.09 11.31 -1.82
C LEU A 161 -5.50 9.98 -1.17
N CYS A 162 -6.56 9.32 -1.65
CA CYS A 162 -6.88 7.94 -1.26
C CYS A 162 -5.75 6.99 -1.64
N GLY A 163 -5.27 7.06 -2.89
CA GLY A 163 -4.13 6.26 -3.38
C GLY A 163 -2.86 6.49 -2.58
N CYS A 164 -2.53 7.74 -2.23
CA CYS A 164 -1.36 8.08 -1.41
C CYS A 164 -1.46 7.52 0.00
N SER A 165 -2.63 7.63 0.63
CA SER A 165 -2.89 7.04 1.94
C SER A 165 -2.70 5.52 1.87
N VAL A 166 -3.36 4.85 0.94
CA VAL A 166 -3.24 3.39 0.80
C VAL A 166 -1.80 2.97 0.49
N ALA A 167 -1.07 3.68 -0.36
CA ALA A 167 0.34 3.40 -0.65
C ALA A 167 1.20 3.34 0.63
N ARG A 168 1.09 4.36 1.50
CA ARG A 168 1.88 4.42 2.73
C ARG A 168 1.53 3.31 3.71
N TYR A 169 0.25 3.08 3.93
CA TYR A 169 -0.22 2.08 4.89
C TYR A 169 0.02 0.65 4.37
N SER A 170 -0.17 0.42 3.07
CA SER A 170 0.08 -0.87 2.42
C SER A 170 1.55 -1.27 2.46
N ALA A 171 2.47 -0.33 2.20
CA ALA A 171 3.90 -0.63 2.24
C ALA A 171 4.35 -1.09 3.64
N ILE A 172 3.83 -0.48 4.73
CA ILE A 172 4.05 -0.95 6.11
C ILE A 172 3.47 -2.34 6.29
N TYR A 173 2.19 -2.52 5.91
CA TYR A 173 1.47 -3.78 6.09
C TYR A 173 2.21 -4.95 5.44
N TRP A 174 2.63 -4.82 4.18
CA TRP A 174 3.30 -5.90 3.46
C TRP A 174 4.71 -6.17 3.95
N THR A 175 5.42 -5.15 4.45
CA THR A 175 6.70 -5.34 5.14
C THR A 175 6.53 -6.27 6.35
N GLU A 176 5.40 -6.16 7.06
CA GLU A 176 5.13 -6.94 8.27
C GLU A 176 4.42 -8.27 8.01
N ASN A 177 3.61 -8.36 6.95
CA ASN A 177 2.64 -9.45 6.76
C ASN A 177 2.83 -10.31 5.51
N LEU A 178 3.69 -9.94 4.54
CA LEU A 178 3.86 -10.71 3.31
C LEU A 178 4.25 -12.18 3.59
N GLU A 179 5.14 -12.38 4.57
CA GLU A 179 5.56 -13.73 4.98
C GLU A 179 4.46 -14.51 5.72
N LYS A 180 3.67 -13.82 6.54
CA LYS A 180 2.50 -14.42 7.20
C LYS A 180 1.51 -14.93 6.15
N TRP A 181 1.26 -14.14 5.10
CA TRP A 181 0.41 -14.53 3.97
C TRP A 181 0.93 -15.76 3.24
N LYS A 182 2.24 -15.80 2.91
CA LYS A 182 2.86 -16.99 2.32
C LYS A 182 2.63 -18.22 3.19
N VAL A 183 2.96 -18.15 4.47
CA VAL A 183 2.85 -19.29 5.40
C VAL A 183 1.40 -19.80 5.49
N GLU A 184 0.43 -18.90 5.61
CA GLU A 184 -0.97 -19.28 5.74
C GLU A 184 -1.56 -19.85 4.46
N ILE A 185 -1.16 -19.33 3.29
CA ILE A 185 -1.70 -19.73 1.98
C ILE A 185 -1.04 -21.00 1.46
N ILE A 186 0.30 -21.08 1.41
CA ILE A 186 1.02 -22.22 0.84
C ILE A 186 1.44 -23.26 1.89
N GLY A 187 1.26 -22.98 3.18
CA GLY A 187 1.47 -23.97 4.24
C GLY A 187 2.94 -24.35 4.47
N ILE A 188 3.89 -23.47 4.11
CA ILE A 188 5.32 -23.62 4.43
C ILE A 188 5.44 -23.78 5.95
N LYS A 189 5.95 -24.93 6.42
CA LYS A 189 6.09 -25.22 7.85
C LYS A 189 7.05 -24.24 8.52
N ASN A 190 6.80 -23.86 9.77
CA ASN A 190 7.67 -22.99 10.58
C ASN A 190 9.15 -23.43 10.65
N SER A 191 9.49 -24.70 10.36
CA SER A 191 10.88 -25.16 10.26
C SER A 191 11.61 -24.71 8.98
N GLN A 192 10.88 -24.19 8.00
CA GLN A 192 11.37 -23.45 6.83
C GLN A 192 11.25 -21.92 7.04
N GLN A 193 10.46 -21.47 8.04
CA GLN A 193 10.55 -20.13 8.63
C GLN A 193 11.79 -20.00 9.54
N LYS A 194 12.99 -20.11 8.97
CA LYS A 194 13.91 -19.03 9.37
C LYS A 194 13.23 -17.79 8.83
N ILE A 195 13.14 -16.71 9.60
CA ILE A 195 12.89 -15.40 9.03
C ILE A 195 13.67 -15.39 7.73
N ILE A 196 12.96 -15.17 6.62
CA ILE A 196 13.49 -15.08 5.26
C ILE A 196 14.52 -13.97 5.31
N THR A 197 15.67 -14.40 5.79
CA THR A 197 16.84 -13.66 6.08
C THR A 197 17.90 -14.61 5.61
N THR A 198 18.78 -14.13 4.74
CA THR A 198 20.07 -14.76 4.53
C THR A 198 20.67 -15.14 5.90
N LYS A 199 21.67 -16.01 5.94
CA LYS A 199 22.34 -16.36 7.21
C LYS A 199 22.83 -15.13 8.02
N SER A 200 22.85 -13.93 7.41
CA SER A 200 23.17 -12.63 7.99
C SER A 200 22.00 -11.80 8.53
N GLY A 201 20.72 -12.15 8.32
CA GLY A 201 19.60 -11.33 8.80
C GLY A 201 18.94 -10.44 7.74
N ASP A 202 19.27 -10.58 6.45
CA ASP A 202 18.77 -9.71 5.37
C ASP A 202 17.64 -10.37 4.56
N PRO A 203 16.52 -9.67 4.23
CA PRO A 203 15.40 -10.21 3.46
C PRO A 203 15.81 -11.05 2.24
N GLU A 204 15.06 -12.11 1.90
CA GLU A 204 15.34 -12.86 0.66
C GLU A 204 15.21 -11.96 -0.57
N GLU A 205 15.95 -12.37 -1.60
CA GLU A 205 15.90 -11.73 -2.91
C GLU A 205 14.45 -11.63 -3.42
N GLY A 206 14.01 -10.42 -3.75
CA GLY A 206 12.66 -10.15 -4.24
C GLY A 206 11.61 -9.85 -3.17
N PHE A 207 11.94 -9.88 -1.88
CA PHE A 207 11.00 -9.49 -0.82
C PHE A 207 10.51 -8.05 -0.99
N TRP A 208 11.44 -7.10 -1.11
CA TRP A 208 11.11 -5.69 -1.28
C TRP A 208 10.45 -5.39 -2.63
N ASP A 209 10.79 -6.14 -3.68
CA ASP A 209 10.08 -6.07 -4.96
C ASP A 209 8.61 -6.43 -4.78
N GLY A 210 8.32 -7.50 -4.03
CA GLY A 210 6.97 -7.91 -3.68
C GLY A 210 6.23 -6.84 -2.87
N VAL A 211 6.86 -6.28 -1.84
CA VAL A 211 6.25 -5.22 -1.00
C VAL A 211 5.87 -4.00 -1.85
N TRP A 212 6.78 -3.49 -2.67
CA TRP A 212 6.53 -2.28 -3.46
C TRP A 212 5.60 -2.52 -4.64
N ASP A 213 5.67 -3.69 -5.29
CA ASP A 213 4.72 -4.04 -6.34
C ASP A 213 3.31 -4.14 -5.81
N ILE A 214 3.09 -4.79 -4.66
CA ILE A 214 1.76 -4.85 -4.06
C ILE A 214 1.32 -3.45 -3.61
N ALA A 215 2.15 -2.69 -2.91
CA ALA A 215 1.80 -1.33 -2.47
C ALA A 215 1.43 -0.39 -3.62
N LYS A 216 2.07 -0.55 -4.79
CA LYS A 216 1.72 0.16 -6.03
C LYS A 216 0.35 -0.25 -6.55
N GLU A 217 0.07 -1.55 -6.65
CA GLU A 217 -1.25 -2.03 -7.09
C GLU A 217 -2.36 -1.60 -6.10
N ASP A 218 -2.09 -1.59 -4.81
CA ASP A 218 -3.02 -1.14 -3.77
C ASP A 218 -3.35 0.35 -3.94
N ALA A 219 -2.32 1.17 -4.19
CA ALA A 219 -2.47 2.60 -4.44
C ALA A 219 -3.30 2.87 -5.70
N ILE A 220 -3.04 2.14 -6.79
CA ILE A 220 -3.80 2.23 -8.04
C ILE A 220 -5.25 1.78 -7.81
N GLY A 221 -5.44 0.63 -7.18
CA GLY A 221 -6.76 0.07 -6.85
C GLY A 221 -7.59 1.04 -6.01
N ALA A 222 -6.97 1.69 -5.03
CA ALA A 222 -7.64 2.69 -4.20
C ALA A 222 -8.02 3.96 -4.97
N ALA A 223 -7.11 4.50 -5.78
CA ALA A 223 -7.38 5.69 -6.58
C ALA A 223 -8.48 5.44 -7.61
N LEU A 224 -8.39 4.34 -8.37
CA LEU A 224 -9.40 3.99 -9.38
C LEU A 224 -10.72 3.55 -8.74
N GLY A 225 -10.66 2.89 -7.60
CA GLY A 225 -11.83 2.53 -6.80
C GLY A 225 -12.60 3.77 -6.31
N ALA A 226 -11.91 4.80 -5.83
CA ALA A 226 -12.54 6.07 -5.47
C ALA A 226 -13.21 6.75 -6.66
N LEU A 227 -12.54 6.79 -7.81
CA LEU A 227 -13.08 7.35 -9.04
C LEU A 227 -14.34 6.60 -9.51
N GLY A 228 -14.30 5.26 -9.54
CA GLY A 228 -15.43 4.42 -9.94
C GLY A 228 -16.61 4.51 -8.96
N GLY A 229 -16.32 4.59 -7.66
CA GLY A 229 -17.31 4.71 -6.60
C GLY A 229 -17.99 6.09 -6.55
N ALA A 230 -17.28 7.17 -6.89
CA ALA A 230 -17.84 8.52 -6.97
C ALA A 230 -18.95 8.63 -8.05
N GLY A 231 -18.85 7.85 -9.13
CA GLY A 231 -19.82 7.83 -10.23
C GLY A 231 -21.23 7.36 -9.82
N ILE A 232 -21.37 6.67 -8.68
CA ILE A 232 -22.66 6.22 -8.13
C ILE A 232 -23.13 7.21 -7.03
N GLY A 233 -23.27 8.49 -7.41
CA GLY A 233 -23.89 9.52 -6.57
C GLY A 233 -23.00 10.10 -5.45
N GLY A 234 -21.67 10.08 -5.60
CA GLY A 234 -20.72 10.75 -4.70
C GLY A 234 -20.48 10.06 -3.34
N VAL A 235 -21.41 9.22 -2.88
CA VAL A 235 -21.31 8.49 -1.60
C VAL A 235 -20.41 7.25 -1.70
N GLY A 236 -20.12 6.78 -2.92
CA GLY A 236 -19.37 5.55 -3.15
C GLY A 236 -17.85 5.69 -3.20
N ALA A 237 -17.28 6.91 -3.15
CA ALA A 237 -15.85 7.11 -3.36
C ALA A 237 -14.98 6.49 -2.25
N VAL A 238 -15.37 6.69 -0.98
CA VAL A 238 -14.68 6.08 0.18
C VAL A 238 -14.74 4.55 0.15
N PRO A 239 -15.92 3.89 0.10
CA PRO A 239 -15.96 2.43 0.01
C PRO A 239 -15.34 1.92 -1.29
N GLY A 240 -15.37 2.69 -2.36
CA GLY A 240 -14.69 2.41 -3.61
C GLY A 240 -13.17 2.33 -3.45
N ALA A 241 -12.55 3.31 -2.78
CA ALA A 241 -11.11 3.28 -2.51
C ALA A 241 -10.70 2.09 -1.64
N ILE A 242 -11.43 1.84 -0.55
CA ILE A 242 -11.12 0.74 0.36
C ILE A 242 -11.27 -0.61 -0.37
N GLY A 243 -12.41 -0.82 -1.05
CA GLY A 243 -12.68 -2.05 -1.77
C GLY A 243 -11.73 -2.27 -2.94
N GLY A 244 -11.42 -1.21 -3.69
CA GLY A 244 -10.48 -1.26 -4.81
C GLY A 244 -9.06 -1.58 -4.37
N GLY A 245 -8.57 -0.94 -3.30
CA GLY A 245 -7.27 -1.24 -2.69
C GLY A 245 -7.20 -2.69 -2.21
N CYS A 246 -8.16 -3.15 -1.41
CA CYS A 246 -8.16 -4.51 -0.87
C CYS A 246 -8.19 -5.60 -1.96
N ILE A 247 -8.95 -5.40 -3.04
CA ILE A 247 -9.02 -6.37 -4.14
C ILE A 247 -7.70 -6.41 -4.91
N ALA A 248 -7.12 -5.25 -5.23
CA ALA A 248 -5.83 -5.17 -5.89
C ALA A 248 -4.75 -5.86 -5.04
N SER A 249 -4.75 -5.57 -3.75
CA SER A 249 -3.83 -6.11 -2.76
C SER A 249 -3.91 -7.63 -2.62
N GLY A 250 -5.10 -8.16 -2.39
CA GLY A 250 -5.27 -9.60 -2.26
C GLY A 250 -4.91 -10.35 -3.55
N THR A 251 -5.24 -9.75 -4.71
CA THR A 251 -4.97 -10.36 -6.03
C THR A 251 -3.47 -10.37 -6.33
N GLU A 252 -2.79 -9.24 -6.14
CA GLU A 252 -1.36 -9.15 -6.40
C GLU A 252 -0.56 -9.96 -5.39
N ALA A 253 -0.96 -9.96 -4.11
CA ALA A 253 -0.36 -10.85 -3.12
C ALA A 253 -0.51 -12.32 -3.50
N ALA A 254 -1.69 -12.75 -3.96
CA ALA A 254 -1.87 -14.12 -4.43
C ALA A 254 -0.95 -14.42 -5.62
N HIS A 255 -0.81 -13.52 -6.59
CA HIS A 255 0.12 -13.68 -7.72
C HIS A 255 1.60 -13.75 -7.30
N LYS A 256 2.01 -13.01 -6.26
CA LYS A 256 3.39 -13.05 -5.74
C LYS A 256 3.70 -14.29 -4.89
N ILE A 257 2.66 -14.96 -4.38
CA ILE A 257 2.80 -16.13 -3.49
C ILE A 257 2.81 -17.45 -4.26
N PHE A 258 2.11 -17.54 -5.40
CA PHE A 258 2.00 -18.73 -6.23
C PHE A 258 2.98 -18.72 -7.41
#